data_AF-A0A2Z6PMV0-F1
#
_entry.id   AF-A0A2Z6PMV0-F1
#
_cell.length_a   1.000
_cell.length_b   1.000
_cell.length_c   1.000
_cell.angle_alpha   90.00
_cell.angle_beta   90.00
_cell.angle_gamma   90.00
#
_symmetry.space_group_name_H-M   'P 1'
#
loop_
_entity.id
_entity.type
_entity.pdbx_description
1 polymer ?
#
loop_
_entity_poly.entity_id
_entity_poly.type
_entity_poly.pdbx_seq_one_letter_code
_entity_poly.pdbx_strand_id
1 'polypeptide(L)'
;MEDEGDIATAFNLAWLLSNIPISRGGPTSLLTFDIHALYKWWLEKVADISLQQSAAYGFWNFSFNTLYHSTQVIAVLFGGISILAGMKLQSLMGHLEFVNVSFHYPSRPTVSVVQHVNFVVNPGEVVAIVGLSGSGKSTLVNLLLRLYEPTSGLGVLRSVRSDSSSRRSVIVIAFRLSTIQAADRIIVMDRGQIVEL
;
A
#
# COMPACT_ATOMS: atom_id res chain seq x y z
N MET A 1 1.01 -9.33 -24.29
CA MET A 1 -0.36 -8.79 -24.47
C MET A 1 -0.50 -8.45 -25.95
N GLU A 2 -0.53 -9.46 -26.82
CA GLU A 2 -0.39 -9.27 -28.28
C GLU A 2 -1.45 -10.03 -29.10
N ASP A 3 -2.46 -10.62 -28.45
CA ASP A 3 -3.42 -11.53 -29.12
C ASP A 3 -4.84 -10.97 -29.34
N GLU A 4 -5.23 -9.82 -28.75
CA GLU A 4 -6.60 -9.30 -28.93
C GLU A 4 -6.81 -8.57 -30.27
N GLY A 5 -5.74 -8.04 -30.88
CA GLY A 5 -5.82 -7.36 -32.17
C GLY A 5 -6.18 -8.30 -33.33
N ASP A 6 -5.79 -9.58 -33.25
CA ASP A 6 -5.91 -10.51 -34.36
C ASP A 6 -7.35 -11.05 -34.51
N ILE A 7 -8.04 -11.27 -33.39
CA ILE A 7 -9.42 -11.79 -33.37
C ILE A 7 -10.43 -10.74 -33.87
N ALA A 8 -10.27 -9.48 -33.44
CA ALA A 8 -11.13 -8.38 -33.89
C ALA A 8 -10.94 -8.07 -35.38
N THR A 9 -9.71 -8.19 -35.88
CA THR A 9 -9.38 -7.95 -37.29
C THR A 9 -9.89 -9.09 -38.17
N ALA A 10 -9.72 -10.35 -37.74
CA ALA A 10 -10.23 -11.53 -38.43
C ALA A 10 -11.77 -11.56 -38.51
N PHE A 11 -12.46 -11.18 -37.42
CA PHE A 11 -13.93 -11.12 -37.41
C PHE A 11 -14.47 -10.03 -38.35
N ASN A 12 -13.82 -8.85 -38.38
CA ASN A 12 -14.18 -7.76 -39.29
C ASN A 12 -14.02 -8.18 -40.76
N LEU A 13 -12.93 -8.87 -41.12
CA LEU A 13 -12.72 -9.34 -42.49
C LEU A 13 -13.77 -10.39 -42.91
N ALA A 14 -14.08 -11.36 -42.05
CA ALA A 14 -15.08 -12.39 -42.35
C ALA A 14 -16.50 -11.82 -42.49
N TRP A 15 -16.86 -10.84 -41.65
CA TRP A 15 -18.15 -10.15 -41.72
C TRP A 15 -18.26 -9.19 -42.93
N LEU A 16 -17.15 -8.55 -43.31
CA LEU A 16 -17.10 -7.65 -44.46
C LEU A 16 -17.25 -8.41 -45.78
N LEU A 17 -16.63 -9.59 -45.89
CA LEU A 17 -16.75 -10.47 -47.05
C LEU A 17 -18.17 -11.06 -47.21
N SER A 18 -18.91 -11.26 -46.11
CA SER A 18 -20.26 -11.83 -46.15
C SER A 18 -21.37 -10.81 -46.47
N ASN A 19 -21.09 -9.50 -46.38
CA ASN A 19 -22.05 -8.42 -46.62
C ASN A 19 -21.76 -7.57 -47.86
N ILE A 20 -20.94 -8.07 -48.78
CA ILE A 20 -20.67 -7.42 -50.06
C ILE A 20 -22.01 -7.25 -50.82
N PRO A 21 -22.40 -6.03 -51.24
CA PRO A 21 -23.62 -5.82 -52.01
C PRO A 21 -23.46 -6.42 -53.42
N ILE A 22 -24.05 -7.59 -53.65
CA ILE A 22 -24.06 -8.25 -54.97
C ILE A 22 -25.27 -7.72 -55.76
N SER A 23 -25.02 -6.89 -56.78
CA SER A 23 -26.08 -6.45 -57.70
C SER A 23 -26.56 -7.63 -58.54
N ARG A 24 -27.78 -8.14 -58.28
CA ARG A 24 -28.43 -9.16 -59.12
C ARG A 24 -29.04 -8.49 -60.36
N GLY A 25 -28.23 -8.28 -61.40
CA GLY A 25 -28.70 -7.95 -62.75
C GLY A 25 -29.17 -9.19 -63.51
N GLY A 26 -30.24 -9.06 -64.30
CA GLY A 26 -30.89 -10.15 -65.04
C GLY A 26 -30.03 -10.87 -66.09
N PRO A 27 -30.56 -11.96 -66.69
CA PRO A 27 -29.79 -12.96 -67.40
C PRO A 27 -29.48 -12.50 -68.83
N THR A 28 -28.42 -11.71 -69.02
CA THR A 28 -27.63 -11.55 -70.28
C THR A 28 -26.87 -10.21 -70.30
N SER A 29 -25.91 -10.03 -69.39
CA SER A 29 -24.75 -9.17 -69.64
C SER A 29 -23.61 -9.61 -68.74
N LEU A 30 -22.42 -9.73 -69.32
CA LEU A 30 -21.21 -10.14 -68.62
C LEU A 30 -21.01 -9.29 -67.36
N LEU A 31 -20.66 -9.96 -66.27
CA LEU A 31 -20.38 -9.45 -64.92
C LEU A 31 -19.38 -8.28 -64.92
N THR A 32 -19.79 -7.08 -65.33
CA THR A 32 -19.12 -5.86 -64.88
C THR A 32 -19.59 -5.62 -63.45
N PHE A 33 -18.94 -6.31 -62.51
CA PHE A 33 -18.93 -5.89 -61.12
C PHE A 33 -18.61 -4.39 -61.12
N ASP A 34 -19.48 -3.56 -60.53
CA ASP A 34 -19.18 -2.15 -60.31
C ASP A 34 -18.13 -2.06 -59.19
N ILE A 35 -16.87 -2.30 -59.58
CA ILE A 35 -15.70 -2.31 -58.70
C ILE A 35 -15.56 -0.94 -58.03
N HIS A 36 -15.99 0.14 -58.69
CA HIS A 36 -15.90 1.49 -58.14
C HIS A 36 -16.90 1.70 -56.99
N ALA A 37 -18.15 1.27 -57.15
CA ALA A 37 -19.15 1.31 -56.08
C ALA A 37 -18.74 0.42 -54.89
N LEU A 38 -18.20 -0.78 -55.16
CA LEU A 38 -17.72 -1.68 -54.12
C LEU A 38 -16.51 -1.11 -53.38
N TYR A 39 -15.56 -0.51 -54.09
CA TYR A 39 -14.39 0.13 -53.51
C TYR A 39 -14.78 1.33 -52.64
N LYS A 40 -15.72 2.17 -53.11
CA LYS A 40 -16.24 3.31 -52.35
C LYS A 40 -16.94 2.86 -51.07
N TRP A 41 -17.80 1.85 -51.16
CA TRP A 41 -18.48 1.26 -50.00
C TRP A 41 -17.49 0.66 -49.00
N TRP A 42 -16.45 -0.02 -49.49
CA TRP A 42 -15.41 -0.61 -48.66
C TRP A 42 -14.62 0.47 -47.91
N LEU A 43 -14.22 1.55 -48.58
CA LEU A 43 -13.52 2.68 -47.96
C LEU A 43 -14.36 3.36 -46.88
N GLU A 44 -15.65 3.61 -47.14
CA GLU A 44 -16.57 4.18 -46.15
C GLU A 44 -16.69 3.28 -44.91
N LYS A 45 -16.79 1.96 -45.10
CA LYS A 45 -16.86 1.02 -43.98
C LYS A 45 -15.56 0.94 -43.16
N VAL A 46 -14.41 0.92 -43.83
CA VAL A 46 -13.12 0.93 -43.15
C VAL A 46 -12.92 2.21 -42.35
N ALA A 47 -13.35 3.36 -42.88
CA ALA A 47 -13.31 4.64 -42.17
C ALA A 47 -14.19 4.63 -40.92
N ASP A 48 -15.43 4.13 -41.01
CA ASP A 48 -16.34 4.01 -39.87
C ASP A 48 -15.78 3.11 -38.76
N ILE A 49 -15.24 1.95 -39.12
CA ILE A 49 -14.64 0.99 -38.17
C ILE A 49 -13.43 1.63 -37.49
N SER A 50 -12.57 2.30 -38.26
CA SER A 50 -11.38 2.97 -37.73
C SER A 50 -11.74 4.10 -36.76
N LEU A 51 -12.81 4.84 -37.04
CA LEU A 51 -13.30 5.93 -36.18
C LEU A 51 -13.87 5.39 -34.87
N GLN A 52 -14.68 4.32 -34.93
CA GLN A 52 -15.25 3.68 -33.75
C GLN A 52 -14.17 3.05 -32.86
N GLN A 53 -13.19 2.37 -33.45
CA GLN A 53 -12.06 1.82 -32.72
C GLN A 53 -11.22 2.92 -32.06
N SER A 54 -10.90 3.99 -32.80
CA SER A 54 -10.15 5.13 -32.24
C SER A 54 -10.87 5.80 -31.06
N ALA A 55 -12.19 5.97 -31.16
CA ALA A 55 -13.00 6.49 -30.07
C ALA A 55 -13.03 5.54 -28.86
N ALA A 56 -13.18 4.24 -29.09
CA ALA A 56 -13.15 3.23 -28.05
C ALA A 56 -11.78 3.19 -27.34
N TYR A 57 -10.67 3.15 -28.08
CA TYR A 57 -9.32 3.20 -27.52
C TYR A 57 -9.02 4.50 -26.77
N GLY A 58 -9.45 5.64 -27.31
CA GLY A 58 -9.30 6.94 -26.64
C GLY A 58 -10.07 6.99 -25.32
N PHE A 59 -11.31 6.51 -25.32
CA PHE A 59 -12.13 6.42 -24.11
C PHE A 59 -11.50 5.47 -23.07
N TRP A 60 -11.04 4.30 -23.50
CA TRP A 60 -10.42 3.30 -22.64
C TRP A 60 -9.11 3.83 -22.01
N ASN A 61 -8.24 4.46 -22.81
CA ASN A 61 -7.01 5.07 -22.30
C ASN A 61 -7.28 6.21 -21.32
N PHE A 62 -8.27 7.06 -21.59
CA PHE A 62 -8.62 8.16 -20.69
C PHE A 62 -9.12 7.65 -19.33
N SER A 63 -9.98 6.61 -19.31
CA SER A 63 -10.49 6.02 -18.08
C SER A 63 -9.38 5.39 -17.24
N PHE A 64 -8.48 4.61 -17.84
CA PHE A 64 -7.40 3.98 -17.10
C PHE A 64 -6.37 5.01 -16.62
N ASN A 65 -5.96 5.95 -17.47
CA ASN A 65 -5.00 6.98 -17.06
C ASN A 65 -5.51 7.85 -15.90
N THR A 66 -6.79 8.22 -15.93
CA THR A 66 -7.44 8.96 -14.83
C THR A 66 -7.53 8.12 -13.56
N LEU A 67 -7.79 6.82 -13.69
CA LEU A 67 -7.87 5.92 -12.55
C LEU A 67 -6.50 5.68 -11.91
N TYR A 68 -5.44 5.52 -12.71
CA TYR A 68 -4.07 5.35 -12.22
C TYR A 68 -3.59 6.59 -11.46
N HIS A 69 -3.76 7.78 -12.02
CA HIS A 69 -3.37 9.01 -11.34
C HIS A 69 -4.22 9.29 -10.10
N SER A 70 -5.53 9.00 -10.13
CA SER A 70 -6.37 9.16 -8.94
C SER A 70 -5.98 8.18 -7.83
N THR A 71 -5.63 6.93 -8.17
CA THR A 71 -5.17 5.93 -7.19
C THR A 71 -3.86 6.35 -6.52
N GLN A 72 -2.93 6.96 -7.25
CA GLN A 72 -1.70 7.50 -6.67
C GLN A 72 -1.97 8.63 -5.68
N VAL A 73 -2.86 9.55 -6.01
CA VAL A 73 -3.25 10.65 -5.11
C VAL A 73 -3.94 10.10 -3.86
N ILE A 74 -4.82 9.11 -4.02
CA ILE A 74 -5.48 8.43 -2.90
C ILE A 74 -4.43 7.74 -2.00
N ALA A 75 -3.47 7.02 -2.58
CA ALA A 75 -2.41 6.36 -1.83
C ALA A 75 -1.53 7.35 -1.04
N VAL A 76 -1.17 8.49 -1.65
CA VAL A 76 -0.42 9.55 -0.98
C VAL A 76 -1.24 10.22 0.12
N LEU A 77 -2.53 10.44 -0.10
CA LEU A 77 -3.42 11.01 0.92
C LEU A 77 -3.60 10.05 2.10
N PHE A 78 -3.90 8.77 1.88
CA PHE A 78 -4.03 7.79 2.96
C PHE A 78 -2.70 7.52 3.68
N GLY A 79 -1.59 7.44 2.94
CA GLY A 79 -0.25 7.33 3.52
C GLY A 79 0.13 8.56 4.34
N GLY A 80 -0.09 9.75 3.80
CA GLY A 80 0.17 11.02 4.46
C GLY A 80 -0.68 11.21 5.71
N ILE A 81 -1.98 10.92 5.66
CA ILE A 81 -2.88 10.98 6.82
C ILE A 81 -2.47 9.98 7.90
N SER A 82 -2.00 8.79 7.55
CA SER A 82 -1.52 7.80 8.53
C SER A 82 -0.23 8.25 9.23
N ILE A 83 0.69 8.87 8.49
CA ILE A 83 1.91 9.47 9.04
C ILE A 83 1.57 10.69 9.92
N LEU A 84 0.60 11.50 9.49
CA LEU A 84 0.11 12.65 10.25
C LEU A 84 -0.69 12.22 11.49
N ALA A 85 -1.49 11.16 11.47
CA ALA A 85 -2.25 10.78 12.66
C ALA A 85 -1.34 10.34 13.82
N GLY A 86 -0.14 9.80 13.51
CA GLY A 86 0.77 9.25 14.51
C GLY A 86 0.18 7.99 15.15
N MET A 87 1.03 6.99 15.42
CA MET A 87 0.57 5.79 16.11
C MET A 87 0.53 6.05 17.62
N LYS A 88 -0.62 6.50 18.14
CA LYS A 88 -0.86 6.52 19.59
C LYS A 88 -1.04 5.07 20.06
N LEU A 89 0.00 4.49 20.62
CA LEU A 89 -0.03 3.11 21.09
C LEU A 89 -0.72 2.98 22.45
N GLN A 90 -1.14 1.74 22.71
CA GLN A 90 -2.02 1.34 23.82
C GLN A 90 -1.63 1.96 25.15
N SER A 91 -2.65 2.42 25.88
CA SER A 91 -2.49 2.72 27.30
C SER A 91 -2.25 1.42 28.06
N LEU A 92 -1.10 1.32 28.71
CA LEU A 92 -0.76 0.21 29.58
C LEU A 92 -1.12 0.58 31.02
N MET A 93 -1.55 -0.39 31.82
CA MET A 93 -1.84 -0.19 33.24
C MET A 93 -0.75 -0.88 34.06
N GLY A 94 -0.13 -0.13 34.96
CA GLY A 94 0.86 -0.62 35.92
C GLY A 94 2.28 -0.15 35.66
N HIS A 95 3.16 -0.58 36.56
CA HIS A 95 4.60 -0.34 36.49
C HIS A 95 5.22 -1.29 35.47
N LEU A 96 6.11 -0.73 34.64
CA LEU A 96 6.74 -1.47 33.57
C LEU A 96 8.25 -1.33 33.66
N GLU A 97 8.95 -2.46 33.68
CA GLU A 97 10.40 -2.51 33.81
C GLU A 97 11.00 -3.44 32.76
N PHE A 98 12.01 -2.92 32.05
CA PHE A 98 12.91 -3.66 31.18
C PHE A 98 14.23 -3.85 31.90
N VAL A 99 14.63 -5.12 32.13
CA VAL A 99 15.91 -5.46 32.75
C VAL A 99 16.76 -6.28 31.79
N ASN A 100 17.78 -5.62 31.26
CA ASN A 100 18.79 -6.17 30.38
C ASN A 100 18.22 -6.91 29.17
N VAL A 101 17.18 -6.33 28.57
CA VAL A 101 16.42 -7.01 27.52
C VAL A 101 17.17 -6.96 26.21
N SER A 102 17.41 -8.13 25.63
CA SER A 102 17.92 -8.26 24.26
C SER A 102 17.05 -9.18 23.41
N PHE A 103 16.91 -8.85 22.14
CA PHE A 103 16.03 -9.54 21.22
C PHE A 103 16.58 -9.56 19.79
N HIS A 104 16.42 -10.72 19.14
CA HIS A 104 16.57 -10.89 17.71
C HIS A 104 15.34 -11.59 17.12
N TYR A 105 15.05 -11.32 15.84
CA TYR A 105 13.96 -12.03 15.17
C TYR A 105 14.36 -13.48 14.87
N PRO A 106 13.46 -14.46 15.01
CA PRO A 106 13.75 -15.86 14.67
C PRO A 106 14.22 -16.04 13.23
N SER A 107 13.72 -15.20 12.31
CA SER A 107 14.11 -15.19 10.90
C SER A 107 15.55 -14.72 10.66
N ARG A 108 16.18 -14.05 11.63
CA ARG A 108 17.53 -13.48 11.55
C ARG A 108 18.24 -13.60 12.91
N PRO A 109 18.66 -14.81 13.33
CA PRO A 109 19.21 -15.03 14.67
C PRO A 109 20.56 -14.34 14.90
N THR A 110 21.30 -14.04 13.83
CA THR A 110 22.62 -13.40 13.90
C THR A 110 22.55 -11.89 14.14
N VAL A 111 21.39 -11.25 13.94
CA VAL A 111 21.23 -9.80 14.02
C VAL A 111 20.40 -9.44 15.24
N SER A 112 21.06 -8.95 16.29
CA SER A 112 20.38 -8.43 17.47
C SER A 112 19.79 -7.05 17.20
N VAL A 113 18.47 -6.93 17.32
CA VAL A 113 17.71 -5.70 17.03
C VAL A 113 17.57 -4.82 18.28
N VAL A 114 17.51 -5.43 19.46
CA VAL A 114 17.48 -4.76 20.76
C VAL A 114 18.58 -5.36 21.62
N GLN A 115 19.41 -4.53 22.23
CA GLN A 115 20.63 -4.95 22.92
C GLN A 115 20.71 -4.28 24.31
N HIS A 116 20.65 -5.09 25.36
CA HIS A 116 20.85 -4.67 26.76
C HIS A 116 20.01 -3.44 27.16
N VAL A 117 18.74 -3.42 26.75
CA VAL A 117 17.85 -2.29 27.04
C VAL A 117 17.36 -2.35 28.49
N ASN A 118 17.56 -1.24 29.20
CA ASN A 118 17.19 -1.07 30.60
C ASN A 118 16.41 0.25 30.76
N PHE A 119 15.12 0.17 31.12
CA PHE A 119 14.36 1.35 31.49
C PHE A 119 13.12 0.98 32.29
N VAL A 120 12.66 1.94 33.09
CA VAL A 120 11.48 1.84 33.93
C VAL A 120 10.46 2.89 33.51
N VAL A 121 9.19 2.51 33.43
CA VAL A 121 8.05 3.40 33.22
C VAL A 121 7.14 3.32 34.44
N ASN A 122 6.93 4.46 35.07
CA ASN A 122 6.08 4.57 36.25
C ASN A 122 4.59 4.63 35.86
N PRO A 123 3.68 4.18 36.73
CA PRO A 123 2.24 4.32 36.48
C PRO A 123 1.85 5.79 36.30
N GLY A 124 1.09 6.09 35.25
CA GLY A 124 0.66 7.46 34.92
C GLY A 124 1.68 8.31 34.16
N GLU A 125 2.88 7.80 33.90
CA GLU A 125 3.91 8.49 33.12
C GLU A 125 3.65 8.34 31.61
N VAL A 126 3.82 9.42 30.86
CA VAL A 126 3.82 9.43 29.39
C VAL A 126 5.25 9.37 28.89
N VAL A 127 5.64 8.24 28.31
CA VAL A 127 6.99 8.03 27.79
C VAL A 127 6.96 7.99 26.26
N ALA A 128 7.69 8.89 25.62
CA ALA A 128 7.87 8.92 24.18
C ALA A 128 9.13 8.15 23.77
N ILE A 129 9.00 7.20 22.86
CA ILE A 129 10.15 6.49 22.26
C ILE A 129 10.44 7.09 20.89
N VAL A 130 11.66 7.61 20.70
CA VAL A 130 12.12 8.27 19.47
C VAL A 130 13.40 7.61 18.94
N GLY A 131 13.72 7.84 17.67
CA GLY A 131 14.92 7.29 17.04
C GLY A 131 14.77 7.14 15.53
N LEU A 132 15.89 6.88 14.84
CA LEU A 132 15.92 6.72 13.37
C LEU A 132 15.17 5.47 12.89
N SER A 133 14.79 5.43 11.61
CA SER A 133 14.20 4.21 11.02
C SER A 133 15.16 3.03 11.20
N GLY A 134 14.65 1.88 11.63
CA GLY A 134 15.47 0.70 11.92
C GLY A 134 16.15 0.68 13.31
N SER A 135 15.94 1.70 14.17
CA SER A 135 16.56 1.73 15.51
C SER A 135 15.99 0.74 16.54
N GLY A 136 14.94 -0.01 16.18
CA GLY A 136 14.33 -1.02 17.06
C GLY A 136 13.04 -0.59 17.78
N LYS A 137 12.50 0.62 17.54
CA LYS A 137 11.27 1.14 18.20
C LYS A 137 10.07 0.20 18.08
N SER A 138 9.72 -0.23 16.87
CA SER A 138 8.58 -1.12 16.63
C SER A 138 8.80 -2.48 17.28
N THR A 139 10.05 -2.96 17.32
CA THR A 139 10.43 -4.20 17.99
C THR A 139 10.24 -4.10 19.50
N LEU A 140 10.68 -2.98 20.12
CA LEU A 140 10.47 -2.70 21.54
C LEU A 140 8.97 -2.66 21.87
N VAL A 141 8.15 -2.08 20.99
CA VAL A 141 6.68 -2.13 21.15
C VAL A 141 6.10 -3.52 20.99
N ASN A 142 6.60 -4.34 20.08
CA ASN A 142 6.15 -5.72 19.99
C ASN A 142 6.48 -6.52 21.25
N LEU A 143 7.63 -6.25 21.90
CA LEU A 143 7.99 -6.83 23.21
C LEU A 143 7.06 -6.31 24.32
N LEU A 144 6.73 -5.00 24.33
CA LEU A 144 5.76 -4.42 25.27
C LEU A 144 4.36 -5.04 25.17
N LEU A 145 3.94 -5.30 23.93
CA LEU A 145 2.66 -5.93 23.60
C LEU A 145 2.68 -7.46 23.81
N ARG A 146 3.81 -8.03 24.26
CA ARG A 146 4.03 -9.49 24.38
C ARG A 146 3.71 -10.26 23.09
N LEU A 147 3.92 -9.62 21.94
CA LEU A 147 3.83 -10.29 20.64
C LEU A 147 5.06 -11.16 20.38
N TYR A 148 6.17 -10.87 21.06
CA TYR A 148 7.38 -11.70 21.10
C TYR A 148 7.92 -11.76 22.52
N GLU A 149 8.58 -12.86 22.84
CA GLU A 149 9.38 -13.01 24.05
C GLU A 149 10.82 -12.54 23.79
N PRO A 150 11.47 -11.91 24.77
CA PRO A 150 12.85 -11.50 24.66
C PRO A 150 13.78 -12.72 24.65
N THR A 151 14.87 -12.63 23.90
CA THR A 151 15.86 -13.71 23.78
C THR A 151 16.70 -13.84 25.05
N SER A 152 17.01 -12.72 25.70
CA SER A 152 17.78 -12.69 26.95
C SER A 152 17.41 -11.47 27.80
N GLY A 153 17.65 -11.57 29.11
CA GLY A 153 17.21 -10.60 30.11
C GLY A 153 15.94 -11.04 30.84
N LEU A 154 15.57 -10.31 31.90
CA LEU A 154 14.27 -10.48 32.52
C LEU A 154 13.27 -9.73 31.64
N GLY A 155 12.35 -10.48 31.02
CA GLY A 155 11.35 -9.90 30.12
C GLY A 155 10.45 -8.87 30.79
N VAL A 156 9.65 -8.17 29.99
CA VAL A 156 8.80 -7.04 30.43
C VAL A 156 8.05 -7.39 31.71
N LEU A 157 8.56 -6.89 32.84
CA LEU A 157 7.95 -7.05 34.14
C LEU A 157 6.84 -6.02 34.23
N ARG A 158 5.61 -6.50 34.06
CA ARG A 158 4.42 -5.70 34.32
C ARG A 158 3.92 -6.03 35.72
N SER A 159 4.19 -5.17 36.69
CA SER A 159 3.52 -5.27 37.98
C SER A 159 2.14 -4.62 37.82
N VAL A 160 1.15 -5.44 37.44
CA VAL A 160 -0.26 -5.03 37.49
C VAL A 160 -0.68 -5.08 38.94
N ARG A 161 -0.38 -4.01 39.69
CA ARG A 161 -1.03 -3.82 40.99
C ARG A 161 -2.48 -3.47 40.71
N SER A 162 -3.38 -4.40 41.07
CA SER A 162 -4.83 -4.19 41.08
C SER A 162 -5.18 -3.23 42.21
N ASP A 163 -4.70 -2.00 42.09
CA ASP A 163 -5.20 -0.88 42.88
C ASP A 163 -6.11 -0.08 41.95
N SER A 164 -7.39 0.00 42.31
CA SER A 164 -8.46 0.64 41.54
C SER A 164 -8.24 2.15 41.32
N SER A 165 -7.13 2.71 41.83
CA SER A 165 -6.67 4.09 41.63
C SER A 165 -5.46 4.25 40.68
N SER A 166 -4.87 3.16 40.18
CA SER A 166 -3.64 3.20 39.36
C SER A 166 -3.85 3.96 38.04
N ARG A 167 -3.27 5.15 37.91
CA ARG A 167 -3.23 5.93 36.68
C ARG A 167 -2.66 5.10 35.51
N ARG A 168 -3.30 5.26 34.36
CA ARG A 168 -2.90 4.66 33.08
C ARG A 168 -1.55 5.23 32.62
N SER A 169 -0.53 4.40 32.48
CA SER A 169 0.73 4.76 31.82
C SER A 169 0.55 4.69 30.30
N VAL A 170 1.16 5.62 29.57
CA VAL A 170 0.98 5.71 28.11
C VAL A 170 2.34 5.75 27.47
N ILE A 171 2.68 4.66 26.76
CA ILE A 171 3.90 4.62 25.94
C ILE A 171 3.50 5.01 24.52
N VAL A 172 4.16 6.03 23.99
CA VAL A 172 3.90 6.50 22.62
C VAL A 172 5.17 6.36 21.79
N ILE A 173 5.09 5.65 20.65
CA ILE A 173 6.16 5.77 19.65
C ILE A 173 5.93 7.11 18.95
N ALA A 174 6.79 8.08 19.22
CA ALA A 174 6.62 9.41 18.69
C ALA A 174 7.41 9.55 17.38
N PHE A 175 6.70 9.73 16.27
CA PHE A 175 7.25 10.24 15.00
C PHE A 175 6.91 11.72 14.77
N ARG A 176 6.15 12.34 15.70
CA ARG A 176 5.68 13.72 15.61
C ARG A 176 6.18 14.54 16.80
N LEU A 177 6.65 15.75 16.51
CA LEU A 177 7.13 16.70 17.52
C LEU A 177 6.06 17.05 18.57
N SER A 178 4.79 17.14 18.16
CA SER A 178 3.66 17.39 19.08
C SER A 178 3.48 16.29 20.13
N THR A 179 3.83 15.05 19.80
CA THR A 179 3.75 13.90 20.70
C THR A 179 4.95 13.86 21.64
N ILE A 180 6.13 14.26 21.14
CA ILE A 180 7.35 14.43 21.93
C ILE A 180 7.15 15.53 22.98
N GLN A 181 6.55 16.66 22.58
CA GLN A 181 6.28 17.81 23.47
C GLN A 181 5.29 17.51 24.61
N ALA A 182 4.43 16.51 24.44
CA ALA A 182 3.43 16.12 25.43
C ALA A 182 3.90 14.95 26.32
N ALA A 183 5.13 14.47 26.13
CA ALA A 183 5.69 13.38 26.92
C ALA A 183 6.39 13.92 28.18
N ASP A 184 6.19 13.22 29.29
CA ASP A 184 6.89 13.51 30.55
C ASP A 184 8.37 13.10 30.44
N ARG A 185 8.65 12.05 29.65
CA ARG A 185 10.00 11.54 29.41
C ARG A 185 10.19 11.07 27.97
N ILE A 186 11.38 11.28 27.42
CA ILE A 186 11.73 10.89 26.04
C ILE A 186 12.89 9.89 26.10
N ILE A 187 12.68 8.72 25.52
CA ILE A 187 13.69 7.68 25.38
C ILE A 187 14.18 7.68 23.94
N VAL A 188 15.47 7.94 23.75
CA VAL A 188 16.10 7.93 22.41
C VAL A 188 16.73 6.58 22.16
N MET A 189 16.27 5.91 21.09
CA MET A 189 16.84 4.65 20.61
C MET A 189 17.78 4.88 19.42
N ASP A 190 18.99 4.32 19.51
CA ASP A 190 19.92 4.20 18.38
C ASP A 190 20.50 2.78 18.31
N ARG A 191 20.53 2.21 17.11
CA ARG A 191 21.08 0.87 16.82
C ARG A 191 20.69 -0.23 17.82
N GLY A 192 19.45 -0.21 18.33
CA GLY A 192 18.95 -1.21 19.28
C GLY A 192 19.31 -0.97 20.74
N GLN A 193 19.94 0.16 21.07
CA GLN A 193 20.27 0.58 22.44
C GLN A 193 19.55 1.88 22.81
N ILE A 194 19.40 2.14 24.10
CA ILE A 194 18.93 3.43 24.62
C ILE A 194 20.15 4.32 24.81
N VAL A 195 20.14 5.51 24.20
CA VAL A 195 21.27 6.45 24.24
C VAL A 195 21.04 7.56 25.25
N GLU A 196 19.79 7.94 25.51
CA GLU A 196 19.45 9.08 26.36
C GLU A 196 18.18 8.77 27.17
N LEU A 197 18.19 9.18 28.45
CA LEU A 197 17.18 8.93 29.48
C LEU A 197 16.69 10.23 30.12
#